data_AF-A0A0D7QK65-F1
#
_entry.id   AF-A0A0D7QK65-F1
#
_cell.length_a   1.000
_cell.length_b   1.000
_cell.length_c   1.000
_cell.angle_alpha   90.00
_cell.angle_beta   90.00
_cell.angle_gamma   90.00
#
_symmetry.space_group_name_H-M   'P 1'
#
loop_
_entity.id
_entity.type
_entity.pdbx_description
1 polymer ?
#
loop_
_entity_poly.entity_id
_entity_poly.type
_entity_poly.pdbx_seq_one_letter_code
_entity_poly.pdbx_strand_id
1 'polypeptide(L)' 'MKQSQHFLDNAENCAQLAERASDEPTHNRYRRMEAAWRALAKEQDWLDGKTSPSDNPVELPGRARETAA' A
#
# COMPACT_ATOMS: atom_id res chain seq x y z
N MET A 1 1.90 -2.71 -19.02
CA MET A 1 1.50 -3.19 -17.69
C MET A 1 0.64 -2.13 -17.01
N LYS A 2 -0.22 -2.48 -16.05
CA LYS A 2 -1.02 -1.49 -15.31
C LYS A 2 -0.13 -0.74 -14.32
N GLN A 3 -0.43 0.53 -14.05
CA GLN A 3 0.37 1.36 -13.13
C GLN A 3 0.44 0.76 -11.72
N SER A 4 -0.67 0.21 -11.21
CA SER A 4 -0.69 -0.48 -9.91
C SER A 4 0.23 -1.70 -9.88
N GLN A 5 0.36 -2.43 -10.99
CA GLN A 5 1.30 -3.56 -11.10
C GLN A 5 2.75 -3.12 -10.98
N HIS A 6 3.13 -2.00 -11.61
CA HIS A 6 4.49 -1.45 -11.47
C HIS A 6 4.83 -1.10 -10.03
N PHE A 7 3.87 -0.58 -9.27
CA PHE A 7 4.06 -0.33 -7.84
C PHE A 7 4.19 -1.63 -7.04
N LEU A 8 3.43 -2.67 -7.37
CA LEU A 8 3.58 -3.99 -6.75
C LEU A 8 4.94 -4.63 -7.04
N ASP A 9 5.44 -4.51 -8.28
CA ASP A 9 6.76 -5.03 -8.65
C ASP A 9 7.88 -4.31 -7.88
N ASN A 10 7.76 -2.99 -7.69
CA ASN A 10 8.69 -2.21 -6.86
C ASN A 10 8.62 -2.62 -5.38
N ALA A 11 7.41 -2.90 -4.86
CA ALA A 11 7.23 -3.37 -3.50
C ALA A 11 7.95 -4.71 -3.30
N GLU A 12 7.77 -5.64 -4.24
CA GLU A 12 8.42 -6.95 -4.21
C GLU A 12 9.94 -6.85 -4.28
N ASN A 13 10.47 -5.95 -5.13
CA ASN A 13 11.90 -5.68 -5.16
C ASN A 13 12.41 -5.15 -3.80
N CYS A 14 11.68 -4.23 -3.16
CA CYS A 14 12.03 -3.74 -1.83
C CYS A 14 11.99 -4.84 -0.77
N ALA A 15 11.04 -5.78 -0.84
CA ALA A 15 10.98 -6.93 0.06
C ALA A 15 12.24 -7.79 -0.06
N GLN A 16 12.64 -8.11 -1.30
CA GLN A 16 13.85 -8.90 -1.57
C GLN A 16 15.14 -8.17 -1.13
N LEU A 17 15.18 -6.85 -1.24
CA LEU A 17 16.30 -6.05 -0.73
C LEU A 17 16.33 -6.03 0.79
N ALA A 18 15.18 -5.98 1.45
CA ALA A 18 15.08 -6.07 2.91
C ALA A 18 15.62 -7.41 3.41
N GLU A 19 15.22 -8.52 2.80
CA GLU A 19 15.68 -9.88 3.15
C GLU A 19 17.20 -10.06 3.03
N ARG A 20 17.84 -9.31 2.14
CA ARG A 20 19.29 -9.37 1.88
C ARG A 20 20.08 -8.31 2.67
N ALA A 21 19.41 -7.42 3.39
CA ALA A 21 20.08 -6.36 4.13
C ALA A 21 20.91 -6.94 5.28
N SER A 22 22.16 -6.47 5.39
CA SER A 22 23.11 -6.91 6.42
C SER A 22 22.92 -6.25 7.78
N ASP A 23 22.12 -5.19 7.84
CA ASP A 23 21.89 -4.40 9.04
C ASP A 23 20.40 -4.01 9.18
N GLU A 24 19.98 -3.88 10.43
CA GLU A 24 18.61 -3.57 10.79
C GLU A 24 18.12 -2.21 10.26
N PRO A 25 18.91 -1.11 10.31
CA PRO A 25 18.51 0.16 9.69
C PRO A 25 18.18 0.05 8.19
N THR A 26 19.02 -0.64 7.42
CA THR A 26 18.82 -0.86 5.98
C THR A 26 17.61 -1.74 5.72
N HIS A 27 17.45 -2.84 6.45
CA HIS A 27 16.25 -3.69 6.41
C HIS A 27 14.98 -2.85 6.63
N ASN A 28 14.97 -2.04 7.69
CA ASN A 28 13.82 -1.21 8.06
C ASN A 28 13.50 -0.14 7.01
N ARG A 29 14.52 0.40 6.33
CA ARG A 29 14.34 1.33 5.21
C ARG A 29 13.60 0.65 4.05
N TYR A 30 14.06 -0.53 3.62
CA TYR A 30 13.44 -1.24 2.52
C TYR A 30 12.00 -1.69 2.84
N ARG A 31 11.72 -2.14 4.07
CA ARG A 31 10.36 -2.48 4.51
C ARG A 31 9.40 -1.29 4.47
N ARG A 32 9.86 -0.09 4.83
CA ARG A 32 9.04 1.14 4.71
C ARG A 32 8.77 1.48 3.25
N MET A 33 9.77 1.33 2.37
CA MET A 33 9.59 1.55 0.93
C MET A 33 8.61 0.54 0.33
N GLU A 34 8.71 -0.73 0.68
CA GLU A 34 7.74 -1.75 0.28
C GLU A 34 6.32 -1.36 0.69
N ALA A 35 6.12 -1.00 1.97
CA ALA A 35 4.81 -0.59 2.47
C ALA A 35 4.26 0.62 1.71
N ALA A 36 5.10 1.61 1.41
CA ALA A 36 4.72 2.78 0.62
C ALA A 36 4.31 2.41 -0.82
N TRP A 37 5.05 1.53 -1.49
CA TRP A 37 4.70 1.05 -2.82
C TRP A 37 3.39 0.25 -2.84
N ARG A 38 3.16 -0.61 -1.83
CA ARG A 38 1.88 -1.32 -1.69
C ARG A 38 0.71 -0.37 -1.46
N ALA A 39 0.92 0.71 -0.70
CA ALA A 39 -0.10 1.75 -0.51
C ALA A 39 -0.42 2.47 -1.83
N LEU A 40 0.60 2.85 -2.61
CA LEU A 40 0.40 3.47 -3.92
C LEU A 40 -0.31 2.55 -4.92
N ALA A 41 -0.03 1.25 -4.89
CA ALA A 41 -0.76 0.28 -5.72
C ALA A 41 -2.25 0.25 -5.40
N LYS A 42 -2.61 0.23 -4.11
CA LYS A 42 -4.01 0.26 -3.64
C LYS A 42 -4.70 1.56 -4.05
N GLU A 43 -4.03 2.70 -3.89
CA GLU A 43 -4.54 4.00 -4.30
C GLU A 43 -4.78 4.05 -5.81
N GLN A 44 -3.84 3.51 -6.60
CA GLN A 44 -3.99 3.47 -8.05
C GLN A 44 -5.15 2.57 -8.50
N ASP A 45 -5.35 1.43 -7.84
CA ASP A 45 -6.51 0.59 -8.12
C ASP A 45 -7.84 1.27 -7.78
N TRP A 46 -7.85 2.10 -6.73
CA TRP A 46 -9.00 2.94 -6.38
C TRP A 46 -9.26 4.03 -7.44
N LEU A 47 -8.22 4.76 -7.86
CA LEU A 47 -8.31 5.77 -8.92
C LEU A 47 -8.74 5.18 -10.27
N ASP A 48 -8.33 3.95 -10.55
CA ASP A 48 -8.74 3.20 -11.75
C ASP A 48 -10.17 2.62 -11.65
N GLY A 49 -10.87 2.82 -10.52
CA GLY A 49 -12.22 2.30 -10.27
C GLY A 49 -12.30 0.79 -10.08
N LYS A 50 -11.18 0.11 -9.77
CA LYS A 50 -11.15 -1.35 -9.54
C LYS A 50 -11.59 -1.74 -8.14
N THR A 51 -11.50 -0.81 -7.19
CA THR A 51 -11.95 -0.97 -5.81
C THR A 51 -12.91 0.16 -5.47
N SER A 52 -14.02 -0.16 -4.80
CA SER A 52 -14.95 0.86 -4.34
C SER A 52 -14.35 1.62 -3.15
N PRO A 53 -14.71 2.89 -2.91
CA PRO A 53 -14.33 3.59 -1.67
C PRO A 53 -14.77 2.82 -0.41
N SER A 54 -15.82 2.01 -0.51
CA SER A 54 -16.31 1.10 0.54
C SER A 54 -15.33 -0.03 0.88
N ASP A 55 -14.47 -0.41 -0.08
CA ASP A 55 -13.52 -1.54 0.03
C ASP A 55 -12.18 -1.09 0.63
N ASN A 56 -11.92 0.22 0.64
CA ASN A 56 -10.80 0.85 1.33
C ASN A 56 -11.35 1.65 2.52
N PRO A 57 -11.46 1.05 3.72
CA PRO A 57 -11.65 1.83 4.93
C PRO A 57 -10.31 2.51 5.22
N VAL A 58 -10.00 3.58 4.47
CA VAL A 58 -9.26 4.68 5.08
C VAL A 58 -10.18 5.15 6.18
N GLU A 59 -9.97 4.64 7.38
CA GLU A 59 -10.68 5.07 8.57
C GLU A 59 -10.27 6.53 8.80
N LEU A 60 -10.98 7.43 8.13
CA LEU A 60 -10.88 8.85 8.38
C LEU A 60 -11.37 9.06 9.82
N PRO A 61 -10.54 9.61 10.72
CA PRO A 61 -10.98 9.87 12.08
C PRO A 61 -12.16 10.84 12.01
N GLY A 62 -13.36 10.35 12.33
CA GLY A 62 -14.56 11.18 12.45
C GLY A 62 -15.77 10.79 11.59
N ARG A 63 -15.70 9.81 10.68
CA ARG A 63 -16.93 9.34 10.01
C ARG A 63 -17.61 8.26 10.85
N ALA A 64 -18.25 8.70 11.93
CA ALA A 64 -19.21 7.88 12.67
C ALA A 64 -20.22 7.30 11.67
N ARG A 65 -20.36 5.97 11.66
CA ARG A 65 -21.48 5.30 11.00
C ARG A 65 -22.75 5.75 11.70
N GLU A 66 -23.45 6.74 11.13
CA GLU A 66 -24.86 6.95 11.45
C GLU A 66 -25.62 5.71 10.97
N THR A 67 -25.89 4.81 11.91
CA THR A 67 -26.87 3.75 11.74
C THR A 67 -28.24 4.41 11.73
N ALA A 68 -28.87 4.47 10.56
CA ALA A 68 -30.27 4.83 10.43
C ALA A 68 -31.13 3.81 11.18
N ALA A 69 -32.04 4.32 12.01
CA ALA A 69 -33.07 3.57 12.73
C ALA A 69 -34.23 3.18 11.80
#